data_AF-A0A1F4YG09-F1
#
_entry.id   AF-A0A1F4YG09-F1
#
_cell.length_a   1.000
_cell.length_b   1.000
_cell.length_c   1.000
_cell.angle_alpha   90.00
_cell.angle_beta   90.00
_cell.angle_gamma   90.00
#
_symmetry.space_group_name_H-M   'P 1'
#
loop_
_entity.id
_entity.type
_entity.pdbx_description
1 polymer ?
#
loop_
_entity_poly.entity_id
_entity_poly.type
_entity_poly.pdbx_seq_one_letter_code
_entity_poly.pdbx_strand_id
1 'polypeptide(L)'
;MKKEVVLVIIVGLFILSYVLDALVNPLDLPLATPFHYLLDPQIFTKYAFTTASIFIRALGFFLTPLLLFSFWDDSHYAKGGILLVLVGLMQLYALQDLATGAQVVPTEWSLSISLAGLALLAPMLLYFLRGVFSSLFSKSPATQTTQTA
;
A
#
# COMPACT_ATOMS: atom_id res chain seq x y z
N MET A 1 16.91 5.70 6.72
CA MET A 1 17.56 5.35 5.44
C MET A 1 17.51 6.56 4.52
N LYS A 2 18.50 6.73 3.64
CA LYS A 2 18.48 7.78 2.62
C LYS A 2 17.32 7.54 1.65
N LYS A 3 16.59 8.58 1.23
CA LYS A 3 15.38 8.47 0.40
C LYS A 3 15.70 7.83 -0.96
N GLU A 4 16.89 8.10 -1.47
CA GLU A 4 17.47 7.55 -2.69
C GLU A 4 17.60 6.02 -2.61
N VAL A 5 18.01 5.49 -1.45
CA VAL A 5 18.12 4.04 -1.23
C VAL A 5 16.75 3.39 -1.26
N VAL A 6 15.73 4.03 -0.65
CA VAL A 6 14.35 3.53 -0.68
C VAL A 6 13.79 3.55 -2.11
N LEU A 7 14.09 4.59 -2.89
CA LEU A 7 13.71 4.65 -4.30
C LEU A 7 14.34 3.52 -5.13
N VAL A 8 15.65 3.28 -4.97
CA VAL A 8 16.34 2.17 -5.63
C VAL A 8 15.74 0.83 -5.24
N ILE A 9 15.37 0.65 -3.97
CA ILE A 9 14.67 -0.56 -3.51
C ILE A 9 13.31 -0.70 -4.21
N ILE A 10 12.50 0.35 -4.28
CA ILE A 10 11.17 0.31 -4.94
C ILE A 10 11.31 -0.06 -6.41
N VAL A 11 12.22 0.61 -7.14
CA VAL A 11 12.48 0.30 -8.55
C VAL A 11 12.97 -1.14 -8.71
N GLY A 12 13.89 -1.59 -7.84
CA GLY A 12 14.38 -2.96 -7.81
C GLY A 12 13.28 -3.98 -7.56
N LEU A 13 12.32 -3.71 -6.67
CA LEU A 13 11.18 -4.58 -6.41
C LEU A 13 10.29 -4.71 -7.66
N PHE A 14 9.98 -3.61 -8.35
CA PHE A 14 9.17 -3.66 -9.57
C PHE A 14 9.89 -4.43 -10.68
N ILE A 15 11.17 -4.16 -10.91
CA ILE A 15 12.00 -4.89 -11.90
C ILE A 15 12.06 -6.37 -11.54
N LEU A 16 12.32 -6.71 -10.28
CA LEU A 16 12.38 -8.10 -9.82
C LEU A 16 11.04 -8.81 -10.04
N SER A 17 9.91 -8.17 -9.70
CA SER A 17 8.59 -8.74 -9.95
C SER A 17 8.32 -8.95 -11.45
N TYR A 18 8.78 -8.03 -12.31
CA TYR A 18 8.63 -8.14 -13.75
C TYR A 18 9.45 -9.31 -14.33
N VAL A 19 10.68 -9.48 -13.86
CA VAL A 19 11.53 -10.61 -14.25
C VAL A 19 10.92 -11.93 -13.77
N LEU A 20 10.38 -11.97 -12.54
CA LEU A 20 9.71 -13.16 -12.04
C LEU A 20 8.47 -13.51 -12.85
N ASP A 21 7.66 -12.52 -13.23
CA ASP A 21 6.49 -12.69 -14.10
C ASP A 21 6.85 -13.37 -15.44
N ALA A 22 8.01 -13.05 -16.01
CA ALA A 22 8.49 -13.68 -17.24
C ALA A 22 8.81 -15.19 -17.08
N LEU A 23 8.99 -15.66 -15.84
CA LEU A 23 9.33 -17.04 -15.51
C LEU A 23 8.12 -17.86 -15.03
N VAL A 24 6.96 -17.24 -14.83
CA VAL A 24 5.77 -17.92 -14.28
C VAL A 24 4.65 -18.07 -15.28
N ASN A 25 3.83 -19.09 -15.02
CA ASN A 25 2.57 -19.26 -15.71
C ASN A 25 1.56 -18.24 -15.18
N PRO A 26 0.77 -17.62 -16.07
CA PRO A 26 -0.28 -16.70 -15.67
C PRO A 26 -1.34 -17.42 -14.83
N LEU A 27 -1.91 -16.72 -13.84
CA LEU A 27 -3.04 -17.17 -13.07
C LEU A 27 -4.30 -17.12 -13.91
N ASP A 28 -4.69 -18.28 -14.43
CA ASP A 28 -6.01 -18.51 -14.98
C ASP A 28 -6.90 -19.19 -13.93
N LEU A 29 -7.23 -18.42 -12.88
CA LEU A 29 -8.14 -18.86 -11.81
C LEU A 29 -9.37 -17.96 -11.82
N PRO A 30 -10.60 -18.52 -11.89
CA PRO A 30 -11.82 -17.74 -11.73
C PRO A 30 -11.96 -17.31 -10.27
N LEU A 31 -11.36 -16.17 -9.93
CA LEU A 31 -11.40 -15.60 -8.58
C LEU A 31 -12.58 -14.64 -8.47
N ALA A 32 -13.55 -14.98 -7.62
CA ALA A 32 -14.68 -14.08 -7.33
C ALA A 32 -14.22 -12.81 -6.57
N THR A 33 -13.18 -12.92 -5.74
CA THR A 33 -12.57 -11.80 -5.02
C THR A 33 -11.06 -12.00 -4.86
N PRO A 34 -10.29 -10.90 -4.71
CA PRO A 34 -8.83 -10.99 -4.50
C PRO A 34 -8.46 -11.80 -3.24
N PHE A 35 -9.32 -11.79 -2.21
CA PHE A 35 -9.04 -12.43 -0.93
C PHE A 35 -9.05 -13.96 -1.00
N HIS A 36 -9.80 -14.56 -1.93
CA HIS A 36 -9.82 -16.02 -2.09
C HIS A 36 -8.44 -16.60 -2.41
N TYR A 37 -7.65 -15.88 -3.20
CA TYR A 37 -6.28 -16.28 -3.53
C TYR A 37 -5.36 -16.25 -2.29
N LEU A 38 -5.54 -15.26 -1.42
CA LEU A 38 -4.68 -15.05 -0.24
C LEU A 38 -5.03 -15.98 0.94
N LEU A 39 -6.21 -16.59 0.94
CA LEU A 39 -6.72 -17.38 2.06
C LEU A 39 -6.56 -18.90 1.86
N ASP A 40 -6.28 -19.37 0.64
CA ASP A 40 -6.13 -20.80 0.34
C ASP A 40 -4.66 -21.25 0.34
N PRO A 41 -4.19 -22.00 1.36
CA PRO A 41 -2.80 -22.47 1.48
C PRO A 41 -2.33 -23.35 0.31
N GLN A 42 -3.24 -24.02 -0.38
CA GLN A 42 -2.90 -24.93 -1.49
C GLN A 42 -2.51 -24.17 -2.75
N ILE A 43 -2.99 -22.94 -2.91
CA ILE A 43 -2.67 -22.08 -4.05
C ILE A 43 -1.22 -21.56 -3.94
N PHE A 44 -0.77 -21.24 -2.73
CA PHE A 44 0.59 -20.75 -2.47
C PHE A 44 1.67 -21.74 -2.89
N THR A 45 1.46 -23.03 -2.62
CA THR A 45 2.45 -24.08 -2.94
C THR A 45 2.45 -24.41 -4.43
N LYS A 46 1.27 -24.38 -5.07
CA LYS A 46 1.14 -24.63 -6.51
C LYS A 46 1.72 -23.49 -7.37
N TYR A 47 1.56 -22.24 -6.94
CA TYR A 47 1.98 -21.05 -7.68
C TYR A 47 3.05 -20.25 -6.93
N ALA A 48 4.02 -20.93 -6.29
CA ALA A 48 4.99 -20.30 -5.38
C ALA A 48 5.74 -19.11 -5.99
N PHE A 49 6.21 -19.21 -7.24
CA PHE A 49 6.89 -18.11 -7.93
C PHE A 49 5.94 -16.95 -8.26
N THR A 50 4.69 -17.25 -8.64
CA THR A 50 3.71 -16.20 -8.94
C THR A 50 3.30 -15.49 -7.67
N THR A 51 3.11 -16.23 -6.58
CA THR A 51 2.88 -15.66 -5.26
C THR A 51 4.05 -14.78 -4.83
N ALA A 52 5.30 -15.24 -5.00
CA ALA A 52 6.46 -14.41 -4.70
C ALA A 52 6.46 -13.10 -5.49
N SER A 53 6.15 -13.15 -6.79
CA SER A 53 6.02 -11.95 -7.63
C SER A 53 4.93 -10.99 -7.10
N ILE A 54 3.76 -11.52 -6.73
CA ILE A 54 2.65 -10.75 -6.15
C ILE A 54 3.10 -10.03 -4.87
N PHE A 55 3.77 -10.73 -3.96
CA PHE A 55 4.23 -10.13 -2.70
C PHE A 55 5.31 -9.07 -2.93
N ILE A 56 6.28 -9.33 -3.81
CA ILE A 56 7.35 -8.39 -4.15
C ILE A 56 6.76 -7.11 -4.76
N ARG A 57 5.81 -7.25 -5.68
CA ARG A 57 5.12 -6.11 -6.29
C ARG A 57 4.25 -5.35 -5.27
N ALA A 58 3.53 -6.06 -4.41
CA ALA A 58 2.75 -5.45 -3.35
C ALA A 58 3.64 -4.62 -2.39
N LEU A 59 4.85 -5.09 -2.08
CA LEU A 59 5.83 -4.30 -1.32
C LEU A 59 6.23 -3.02 -2.06
N GLY A 60 6.44 -3.08 -3.37
CA GLY A 60 6.68 -1.91 -4.21
C GLY A 60 5.55 -0.88 -4.11
N PHE A 61 4.29 -1.33 -4.27
CA PHE A 61 3.11 -0.49 -4.13
C PHE A 61 2.93 0.05 -2.71
N PHE A 62 3.23 -0.74 -1.68
CA PHE A 62 3.16 -0.31 -0.28
C PHE A 62 4.20 0.78 0.04
N LEU A 63 5.44 0.62 -0.41
CA LEU A 63 6.52 1.57 -0.12
C LEU A 63 6.39 2.88 -0.90
N THR A 64 5.81 2.85 -2.09
CA THR A 64 5.67 4.02 -2.98
C THR A 64 5.00 5.23 -2.31
N PRO A 65 3.75 5.15 -1.79
CA PRO A 65 3.11 6.29 -1.15
C PRO A 65 3.83 6.71 0.14
N LEU A 66 4.45 5.77 0.87
CA LEU A 66 5.23 6.10 2.07
C LEU A 66 6.49 6.92 1.73
N LEU A 67 7.17 6.57 0.64
CA LEU A 67 8.28 7.38 0.10
C LEU A 67 7.79 8.76 -0.32
N LEU A 68 6.66 8.85 -1.03
CA LEU A 68 6.08 10.13 -1.45
C LEU A 68 5.76 11.02 -0.24
N PHE A 69 5.15 10.48 0.81
CA PHE A 69 4.88 11.24 2.03
C PHE A 69 6.12 11.61 2.83
N SER A 70 7.28 11.00 2.56
CA SER A 70 8.53 11.41 3.19
C SER A 70 9.03 12.77 2.69
N PHE A 71 8.47 13.29 1.58
CA PHE A 71 8.77 14.63 1.06
C PHE A 71 7.85 15.72 1.59
N TRP A 72 6.79 15.36 2.33
CA TRP A 72 5.87 16.32 2.93
C TRP A 72 6.13 16.41 4.43
N ASP A 73 6.25 17.62 4.95
CA ASP A 73 6.43 17.84 6.38
C ASP A 73 5.09 18.00 7.10
N ASP A 74 5.04 17.47 8.33
CA ASP A 74 4.03 17.64 9.40
C ASP A 74 2.53 17.49 9.15
N SER A 75 2.07 17.19 7.93
CA SER A 75 0.64 16.99 7.66
C SER A 75 0.18 15.54 7.87
N HIS A 76 0.22 15.06 9.12
CA HIS A 76 -0.14 13.68 9.48
C HIS A 76 -1.60 13.32 9.13
N TYR A 77 -2.55 14.23 9.35
CA TYR A 77 -3.94 14.03 8.98
C TYR A 77 -4.16 13.91 7.48
N ALA A 78 -3.50 14.76 6.68
CA ALA A 78 -3.64 14.69 5.22
C ALA A 78 -3.03 13.39 4.68
N LYS A 79 -1.88 12.96 5.20
CA LYS A 79 -1.27 11.66 4.84
C LYS A 79 -2.21 10.49 5.15
N GLY A 80 -2.83 10.48 6.33
CA GLY A 80 -3.84 9.49 6.70
C GLY A 80 -5.06 9.51 5.78
N GLY A 81 -5.60 10.69 5.48
CA GLY A 81 -6.74 10.86 4.57
C GLY A 81 -6.45 10.42 3.14
N ILE A 82 -5.27 10.75 2.60
CA ILE A 82 -4.85 10.29 1.27
C ILE A 82 -4.70 8.78 1.26
N LEU A 83 -4.10 8.18 2.29
CA LEU A 83 -4.03 6.72 2.37
C LEU A 83 -5.42 6.08 2.44
N LEU A 84 -6.36 6.65 3.17
CA LEU A 84 -7.73 6.13 3.23
C LEU A 84 -8.37 6.08 1.84
N VAL A 85 -8.26 7.18 1.09
CA VAL A 85 -8.76 7.25 -0.30
C VAL A 85 -8.02 6.24 -1.18
N LEU A 86 -6.69 6.20 -1.11
CA LEU A 86 -5.86 5.32 -1.92
C LEU A 86 -6.16 3.84 -1.65
N VAL A 87 -6.30 3.44 -0.38
CA VAL A 87 -6.71 2.08 -0.01
C VAL A 87 -8.08 1.75 -0.59
N GLY A 88 -9.06 2.64 -0.46
CA GLY A 88 -10.39 2.45 -1.03
C GLY A 88 -10.34 2.24 -2.55
N LEU A 89 -9.58 3.08 -3.26
CA LEU A 89 -9.40 2.97 -4.72
C LEU A 89 -8.70 1.66 -5.10
N MET A 90 -7.65 1.25 -4.38
CA MET A 90 -6.94 0.00 -4.64
C MET A 90 -7.84 -1.22 -4.47
N GLN A 91 -8.70 -1.24 -3.44
CA GLN A 91 -9.66 -2.34 -3.24
C GLN A 91 -10.77 -2.34 -4.29
N LEU A 92 -11.34 -1.18 -4.59
CA LEU A 92 -12.40 -1.06 -5.61
C LEU A 92 -11.88 -1.44 -6.99
N TYR A 93 -10.67 -1.00 -7.35
CA TYR A 93 -10.03 -1.35 -8.60
C TYR A 93 -9.82 -2.87 -8.73
N ALA A 94 -9.18 -3.49 -7.73
CA ALA A 94 -8.91 -4.92 -7.77
C ALA A 94 -10.20 -5.76 -7.77
N LEU A 95 -11.22 -5.33 -7.04
CA LEU A 95 -12.52 -5.99 -7.03
C LEU A 95 -13.23 -5.85 -8.37
N GLN A 96 -13.24 -4.65 -8.97
CA GLN A 96 -13.86 -4.41 -10.26
C GLN A 96 -13.18 -5.23 -11.35
N ASP A 97 -11.86 -5.21 -11.42
CA ASP A 97 -11.10 -5.90 -12.46
C ASP A 97 -11.34 -7.42 -12.43
N LEU A 98 -11.37 -8.02 -11.23
CA LEU A 98 -11.64 -9.45 -11.05
C LEU A 98 -13.11 -9.81 -11.24
N ALA A 99 -14.03 -9.06 -10.63
CA ALA A 99 -15.46 -9.41 -10.64
C ALA A 99 -16.10 -9.19 -12.02
N THR A 100 -15.61 -8.22 -12.79
CA THR A 100 -16.10 -7.97 -14.16
C THR A 100 -15.39 -8.83 -15.20
N GLY A 101 -14.30 -9.51 -14.83
CA GLY A 101 -13.44 -10.21 -15.78
C GLY A 101 -12.85 -9.28 -16.84
N ALA A 102 -12.77 -7.97 -16.57
CA ALA A 102 -12.28 -6.99 -17.53
C ALA A 102 -10.81 -7.24 -17.88
N GLN A 103 -10.03 -7.79 -16.93
CA GLN A 103 -8.61 -8.14 -17.09
C GLN A 103 -7.81 -6.97 -17.71
N VAL A 104 -8.08 -5.75 -17.24
CA VAL A 104 -7.38 -4.53 -17.71
C VAL A 104 -5.88 -4.65 -17.41
N VAL A 105 -5.56 -5.30 -16.29
CA VAL A 105 -4.22 -5.76 -15.94
C VAL A 105 -4.25 -7.27 -15.68
N PRO A 106 -3.10 -7.96 -15.76
CA PRO A 106 -3.04 -9.36 -15.36
C PRO A 106 -3.51 -9.56 -13.92
N THR A 107 -4.18 -10.68 -13.63
CA THR A 107 -4.76 -11.03 -12.34
C THR A 107 -3.79 -10.81 -11.17
N GLU A 108 -2.51 -11.10 -11.36
CA GLU A 108 -1.43 -10.94 -10.39
C GLU A 108 -1.23 -9.48 -9.96
N TRP A 109 -1.41 -8.53 -10.89
CA TRP A 109 -1.34 -7.10 -10.59
C TRP A 109 -2.50 -6.67 -9.70
N SER A 110 -3.73 -7.09 -10.04
CA SER A 110 -4.92 -6.81 -9.24
C SER A 110 -4.81 -7.39 -7.83
N LEU A 111 -4.25 -8.60 -7.70
CA LEU A 111 -3.94 -9.21 -6.40
C LEU A 111 -2.86 -8.41 -5.63
N SER A 112 -1.80 -7.98 -6.30
CA SER A 112 -0.73 -7.18 -5.69
C SER A 112 -1.24 -5.83 -5.17
N ILE A 113 -2.12 -5.18 -5.95
CA ILE A 113 -2.76 -3.92 -5.58
C ILE A 113 -3.67 -4.11 -4.36
N SER A 114 -4.50 -5.16 -4.35
CA SER A 114 -5.36 -5.45 -3.20
C SER A 114 -4.54 -5.73 -1.93
N LEU A 115 -3.49 -6.55 -2.03
CA LEU A 115 -2.60 -6.86 -0.90
C LEU A 115 -1.88 -5.62 -0.37
N ALA A 116 -1.33 -4.78 -1.25
CA ALA A 116 -0.70 -3.53 -0.86
C ALA A 116 -1.69 -2.57 -0.19
N GLY A 117 -2.91 -2.45 -0.73
CA GLY A 117 -3.97 -1.63 -0.14
C GLY A 117 -4.35 -2.09 1.27
N LEU A 118 -4.47 -3.40 1.50
CA LEU A 118 -4.66 -3.94 2.86
C LEU A 118 -3.51 -3.57 3.79
N ALA A 119 -2.26 -3.76 3.33
CA ALA A 119 -1.08 -3.44 4.13
C ALA A 119 -0.98 -1.95 4.48
N LEU A 120 -1.43 -1.07 3.58
CA LEU A 120 -1.45 0.38 3.78
C LEU A 120 -2.47 0.85 4.82
N LEU A 121 -3.41 0.01 5.26
CA LEU A 121 -4.28 0.32 6.40
C LEU A 121 -3.47 0.55 7.69
N ALA A 122 -2.37 -0.20 7.90
CA ALA A 122 -1.53 -0.03 9.08
C ALA A 122 -0.87 1.36 9.16
N PRO A 123 -0.11 1.85 8.16
CA PRO A 123 0.43 3.20 8.19
C PRO A 123 -0.66 4.28 8.16
N MET A 124 -1.82 4.03 7.52
CA MET A 124 -2.97 4.94 7.55
C MET A 124 -3.43 5.21 8.99
N LEU A 125 -3.66 4.14 9.77
CA LEU A 125 -4.03 4.25 11.18
C LEU A 125 -2.94 4.97 11.99
N LEU A 126 -1.66 4.65 11.75
CA LEU A 126 -0.55 5.32 12.44
C LEU A 126 -0.49 6.82 12.15
N TYR A 127 -0.73 7.24 10.90
CA TYR A 127 -0.78 8.66 10.55
C TYR A 127 -1.96 9.39 11.21
N PHE A 128 -3.14 8.77 11.27
CA PHE A 128 -4.27 9.35 12.01
C PHE A 128 -3.98 9.49 13.51
N LEU A 129 -3.44 8.44 14.14
CA LEU A 129 -3.06 8.50 15.56
C LEU A 129 -2.04 9.61 15.81
N ARG A 130 -1.00 9.73 14.99
CA ARG A 130 -0.01 10.82 15.08
C ARG A 130 -0.63 12.19 14.89
N GLY A 131 -1.58 12.34 13.95
CA GLY A 131 -2.35 13.56 13.77
C GLY A 131 -3.06 13.98 15.05
N VAL A 132 -3.79 13.05 15.68
CA VAL A 132 -4.52 13.27 16.94
C VAL A 132 -3.58 13.70 18.06
N PHE A 133 -2.47 12.97 18.28
CA PHE A 133 -1.51 13.33 19.33
C PHE A 133 -0.86 14.69 19.07
N SER A 134 -0.46 14.98 17.83
CA SER A 134 0.13 16.29 17.49
C SER A 134 -0.84 17.44 17.77
N SER A 135 -2.13 17.29 17.48
CA SER A 135 -3.13 18.32 17.76
C SER A 135 -3.41 18.52 19.25
N LEU A 136 -3.31 17.46 20.06
CA LEU A 136 -3.56 17.52 21.50
C LEU A 136 -2.38 18.12 22.27
N PHE A 137 -1.13 17.77 21.90
CA PHE A 137 0.06 18.24 22.61
C PHE A 137 0.59 19.60 22.13
N SER A 138 0.27 20.02 20.90
CA SER A 138 0.63 21.37 20.42
C SER A 138 -0.23 22.48 21.04
N LYS A 139 -1.30 22.12 21.77
CA LYS A 139 -2.26 23.03 22.38
C LYS A 139 -2.13 23.06 23.91
N SER A 140 -0.92 23.14 24.44
CA SER A 140 -0.69 23.46 25.85
C SER A 140 -0.40 24.96 25.99
N PRO A 141 -1.37 25.80 26.40
CA PRO A 141 -1.17 27.23 26.57
C PRO A 141 -0.54 27.48 27.94
N ALA A 142 0.78 27.38 28.03
CA ALA A 142 1.54 27.86 29.18
C ALA A 142 2.43 29.04 28.80
N THR A 143 1.97 29.99 27.96
CA THR A 143 2.61 31.31 27.83
C THR A 143 1.63 32.35 27.26
N GLN A 144 0.61 32.70 28.03
CA GLN A 144 -0.04 34.01 27.95
C GLN A 144 -0.03 34.63 29.35
N THR A 145 1.15 34.84 29.90
CA THR A 145 1.34 35.75 31.04
C THR A 145 1.73 37.11 30.49
N THR A 146 0.72 37.99 30.48
CA THR A 146 0.83 39.37 30.97
C THR A 146 1.91 40.26 30.34
N GLN A 147 1.52 41.05 29.34
CA GLN A 147 2.07 42.40 29.17
C GLN A 147 0.90 43.39 29.11
N THR A 148 0.40 43.72 30.31
CA THR A 148 -0.16 45.04 30.60
C THR A 148 0.99 45.95 31.00
N ALA A 149 1.19 47.03 30.26
CA ALA A 149 1.66 48.31 30.77
C ALA A 149 1.15 49.41 29.83
#